data_AF-A0A9X9F4I1-F1
#
_entry.id   AF-A0A9X9F4I1-F1
#
_cell.length_a   1.000
_cell.length_b   1.000
_cell.length_c   1.000
_cell.angle_alpha   90.00
_cell.angle_beta   90.00
_cell.angle_gamma   90.00
#
_symmetry.space_group_name_H-M   'P 1'
#
loop_
_entity.id
_entity.type
_entity.pdbx_description
1 polymer ?
#
loop_
_entity_poly.entity_id
_entity_poly.type
_entity_poly.pdbx_seq_one_letter_code
_entity_poly.pdbx_strand_id
1 'polypeptide(L)'
;NYSEASNYFEKAEGLLEHISDEIEYAEFNYRVAILKYHLHYAYSAIEYASKARDIFVKQAGYEVNIALCENILGLSFSELKQHDKGEEYIASAINILQKNDAEMLVLRIRHNLGLLYASQNLSVLAIRHLS
;
A
#
# COMPACT_ATOMS: atom_id res chain seq x y z
N ASN A 1 11.81 -13.02 10.00
CA ASN A 1 12.76 -11.89 10.15
C ASN A 1 12.76 -11.10 8.84
N TYR A 2 12.70 -9.76 8.85
CA TYR A 2 12.68 -8.95 7.61
C TYR A 2 13.93 -9.11 6.74
N SER A 3 15.08 -9.38 7.35
CA SER A 3 16.33 -9.69 6.63
C SER A 3 16.20 -10.97 5.80
N GLU A 4 15.56 -11.98 6.37
CA GLU A 4 15.30 -13.26 5.70
C GLU A 4 14.25 -13.11 4.59
N ALA A 5 13.20 -12.32 4.83
CA ALA A 5 12.23 -11.96 3.80
C ALA A 5 12.91 -11.24 2.62
N SER A 6 13.78 -10.26 2.86
CA SER A 6 14.52 -9.58 1.79
C SER A 6 15.32 -10.55 0.93
N ASN A 7 16.03 -11.50 1.54
CA ASN A 7 16.79 -12.52 0.81
C ASN A 7 15.88 -13.41 -0.06
N TYR A 8 14.70 -13.80 0.45
CA TYR A 8 13.73 -14.57 -0.34
C TYR A 8 13.12 -13.75 -1.47
N PHE A 9 12.83 -12.46 -1.27
CA PHE A 9 12.31 -11.60 -2.33
C PHE A 9 13.35 -11.29 -3.40
N GLU A 10 14.62 -11.08 -3.04
CA GLU A 10 15.71 -10.91 -4.03
C GLU A 10 15.87 -12.16 -4.91
N LYS A 11 15.78 -13.35 -4.32
CA LYS A 11 15.77 -14.61 -5.09
C LYS A 11 14.53 -14.75 -5.97
N ALA A 12 13.36 -14.38 -5.45
CA ALA A 12 12.12 -14.45 -6.19
C ALA A 12 12.02 -13.40 -7.30
N GLU A 13 12.63 -12.22 -7.14
CA GLU A 13 12.78 -11.21 -8.18
C GLU A 13 13.55 -11.75 -9.38
N GLY A 14 14.62 -12.53 -9.15
CA GLY A 14 15.35 -13.22 -10.21
C GLY A 14 14.54 -14.30 -10.94
N LEU A 15 13.37 -14.69 -10.41
CA LEU A 15 12.45 -15.65 -11.02
C LEU A 15 11.24 -14.97 -11.68
N LEU A 16 11.12 -13.63 -11.58
CA LEU A 16 10.01 -12.88 -12.17
C LEU A 16 9.88 -13.06 -13.69
N GLU A 17 11.00 -13.32 -14.37
CA GLU A 17 11.07 -13.60 -15.82
C GLU A 17 10.24 -14.83 -16.22
N HIS A 18 9.90 -15.69 -15.25
CA HIS A 18 9.13 -16.91 -15.46
C HIS A 18 7.66 -16.78 -15.05
N ILE A 19 7.24 -15.64 -14.46
CA ILE A 19 5.83 -15.38 -14.17
C ILE A 19 5.16 -14.94 -15.48
N SER A 20 4.36 -15.83 -16.04
CA SER A 20 3.60 -15.56 -17.27
C SER A 20 2.23 -14.94 -17.01
N ASP A 21 1.72 -15.05 -15.77
CA ASP A 21 0.45 -14.46 -15.35
C ASP A 21 0.67 -13.05 -14.78
N GLU A 22 0.09 -12.04 -15.44
CA GLU A 22 0.16 -10.64 -15.01
C GLU A 22 -0.39 -10.44 -13.59
N ILE A 23 -1.41 -11.21 -13.18
CA ILE A 23 -1.99 -11.14 -11.83
C ILE A 23 -0.99 -11.62 -10.79
N GLU A 24 -0.36 -12.78 -11.00
CA GLU A 24 0.66 -13.29 -10.09
C GLU A 24 1.84 -12.33 -9.97
N TYR A 25 2.20 -11.68 -11.09
CA TYR A 25 3.22 -10.63 -11.10
C TYR A 25 2.79 -9.42 -10.27
N ALA A 26 1.53 -8.99 -10.37
CA ALA A 26 0.99 -7.89 -9.58
C ALA A 26 0.96 -8.21 -8.07
N GLU A 27 0.52 -9.42 -7.71
CA GLU A 27 0.53 -9.89 -6.32
C GLU A 27 1.94 -9.96 -5.74
N PHE A 28 2.90 -10.43 -6.53
CA PHE A 28 4.30 -10.45 -6.13
C PHE A 28 4.82 -9.04 -5.86
N ASN A 29 4.61 -8.10 -6.79
CA ASN A 29 5.02 -6.71 -6.63
C ASN A 29 4.36 -6.06 -5.40
N TYR A 30 3.09 -6.32 -5.16
CA TYR A 30 2.40 -5.83 -3.96
C TYR A 30 3.06 -6.36 -2.67
N ARG A 31 3.42 -7.65 -2.62
CA ARG A 31 4.12 -8.23 -1.46
C ARG A 31 5.52 -7.64 -1.26
N VAL A 32 6.27 -7.39 -2.34
CA VAL A 32 7.56 -6.68 -2.27
C VAL A 32 7.35 -5.27 -1.72
N ALA A 33 6.33 -4.56 -2.19
CA ALA A 33 6.03 -3.20 -1.72
C ALA A 33 5.80 -3.14 -0.20
N ILE A 34 5.02 -4.09 0.34
CA ILE A 34 4.81 -4.23 1.79
C ILE A 34 6.14 -4.42 2.52
N LEU A 35 6.99 -5.33 2.04
CA LEU A 35 8.29 -5.57 2.67
C LEU A 35 9.16 -4.30 2.63
N LYS A 36 9.26 -3.64 1.48
CA LYS A 36 10.09 -2.44 1.32
C LYS A 36 9.58 -1.30 2.21
N TYR A 37 8.27 -1.16 2.38
CA TYR A 37 7.68 -0.22 3.33
C TYR A 37 8.12 -0.52 4.76
N HIS A 38 8.01 -1.77 5.22
CA HIS A 38 8.45 -2.15 6.57
C HIS A 38 9.96 -2.03 6.80
N LEU A 39 10.76 -2.05 5.73
CA LEU A 39 12.20 -1.80 5.77
C LEU A 39 12.57 -0.31 5.65
N HIS A 40 11.57 0.60 5.62
CA HIS A 40 11.74 2.04 5.39
C HIS A 40 12.45 2.39 4.08
N TYR A 41 12.30 1.55 3.05
CA TYR A 41 12.74 1.82 1.68
C TYR A 41 11.59 2.43 0.89
N ALA A 42 11.15 3.63 1.30
CA ALA A 42 9.94 4.29 0.79
C ALA A 42 9.90 4.44 -0.74
N TYR A 43 11.01 4.81 -1.38
CA TYR A 43 11.07 4.91 -2.85
C TYR A 43 10.82 3.57 -3.54
N SER A 44 11.42 2.48 -3.05
CA SER A 44 11.16 1.14 -3.57
C SER A 44 9.72 0.72 -3.29
N ALA A 45 9.20 0.95 -2.09
CA ALA A 45 7.81 0.63 -1.78
C ALA A 45 6.83 1.31 -2.75
N ILE A 46 7.08 2.58 -3.09
CA ILE A 46 6.31 3.33 -4.09
C ILE A 46 6.40 2.70 -5.47
N GLU A 47 7.61 2.33 -5.90
CA GLU A 47 7.84 1.72 -7.21
C GLU A 47 7.05 0.40 -7.36
N TYR A 48 7.21 -0.52 -6.42
CA TYR A 48 6.56 -1.83 -6.47
C TYR A 48 5.04 -1.74 -6.27
N ALA A 49 4.56 -0.87 -5.38
CA ALA A 49 3.12 -0.66 -5.21
C ALA A 49 2.47 -0.07 -6.48
N SER A 50 3.18 0.82 -7.18
CA SER A 50 2.70 1.40 -8.45
C SER A 50 2.63 0.32 -9.54
N LYS A 51 3.68 -0.51 -9.68
CA LYS A 51 3.69 -1.64 -10.63
C LYS A 51 2.50 -2.59 -10.42
N ALA A 52 2.26 -2.99 -9.17
CA ALA A 52 1.13 -3.85 -8.83
C ALA A 52 -0.22 -3.18 -9.15
N ARG A 53 -0.40 -1.92 -8.73
CA ARG A 53 -1.62 -1.15 -8.98
C ARG A 53 -1.93 -1.04 -10.47
N ASP A 54 -0.93 -0.70 -11.28
CA ASP A 54 -1.09 -0.47 -12.72
C ASP A 54 -1.50 -1.73 -13.50
N ILE A 55 -1.32 -2.92 -12.91
CA ILE A 55 -1.85 -4.18 -13.44
C ILE A 55 -3.26 -4.42 -12.92
N PHE A 56 -3.48 -4.32 -11.61
CA PHE A 56 -4.80 -4.58 -11.02
C PHE A 56 -5.90 -3.66 -11.57
N VAL A 57 -5.59 -2.39 -11.90
CA VAL A 57 -6.58 -1.46 -12.52
C VAL A 57 -7.10 -1.91 -13.88
N LYS A 58 -6.41 -2.83 -14.56
CA LYS A 58 -6.84 -3.37 -15.86
C LYS A 58 -7.78 -4.57 -15.72
N GLN A 59 -8.02 -5.04 -14.50
CA GLN A 59 -8.62 -6.35 -14.22
C GLN A 59 -9.86 -6.16 -13.35
N ALA A 60 -11.00 -6.71 -13.79
CA ALA A 60 -12.24 -6.64 -13.03
C ALA A 60 -12.18 -7.54 -11.78
N GLY A 61 -12.70 -7.07 -10.64
CA GLY A 61 -12.71 -7.83 -9.39
C GLY A 61 -11.46 -7.66 -8.50
N TYR A 62 -10.51 -6.81 -8.90
CA TYR A 62 -9.29 -6.52 -8.14
C TYR A 62 -9.32 -5.15 -7.43
N GLU A 63 -10.50 -4.57 -7.22
CA GLU A 63 -10.69 -3.26 -6.59
C GLU A 63 -10.08 -3.20 -5.19
N VAL A 64 -10.23 -4.28 -4.41
CA VAL A 64 -9.60 -4.37 -3.09
C VAL A 64 -8.08 -4.33 -3.19
N ASN A 65 -7.48 -5.02 -4.17
CA ASN A 65 -6.03 -5.01 -4.38
C ASN A 65 -5.52 -3.63 -4.81
N ILE A 66 -6.29 -2.90 -5.62
CA ILE A 66 -6.00 -1.50 -5.99
C ILE A 66 -5.95 -0.65 -4.71
N ALA A 67 -6.98 -0.73 -3.87
CA ALA A 67 -7.03 0.03 -2.62
C ALA A 67 -5.88 -0.30 -1.66
N LEU A 68 -5.47 -1.58 -1.59
CA LEU A 68 -4.33 -1.99 -0.80
C LEU A 68 -3.00 -1.41 -1.32
N CYS A 69 -2.81 -1.35 -2.65
CA CYS A 69 -1.67 -0.68 -3.26
C CYS A 69 -1.68 0.82 -2.96
N GLU A 70 -2.84 1.47 -3.07
CA GLU A 70 -3.00 2.89 -2.72
C GLU A 70 -2.69 3.17 -1.25
N ASN A 71 -3.07 2.29 -0.32
CA ASN A 71 -2.67 2.42 1.08
C ASN A 71 -1.14 2.38 1.27
N ILE A 72 -0.43 1.46 0.59
CA ILE A 72 1.04 1.41 0.66
C ILE A 72 1.67 2.66 0.05
N LEU A 73 1.13 3.17 -1.06
CA LEU A 73 1.58 4.43 -1.66
C LEU A 73 1.39 5.59 -0.68
N GLY A 74 0.21 5.69 -0.06
CA GLY A 74 -0.13 6.73 0.89
C GLY A 74 0.81 6.76 2.10
N LEU A 75 1.03 5.58 2.70
CA LEU A 75 1.99 5.40 3.80
C LEU A 75 3.42 5.78 3.38
N SER A 76 3.88 5.32 2.22
CA SER A 76 5.25 5.54 1.76
C SER A 76 5.51 7.01 1.38
N PHE A 77 4.55 7.69 0.74
CA PHE A 77 4.64 9.14 0.48
C PHE A 77 4.67 9.93 1.79
N SER A 78 3.92 9.48 2.79
CA SER A 78 3.99 10.09 4.11
C SER A 78 5.36 9.91 4.79
N GLU A 79 6.02 8.75 4.68
CA GLU A 79 7.38 8.58 5.22
C GLU A 79 8.37 9.58 4.59
N LEU A 80 8.15 9.93 3.32
CA LEU A 80 8.88 10.96 2.60
C LEU A 80 8.44 12.41 2.93
N LYS A 81 7.55 12.59 3.90
CA LYS A 81 6.94 13.88 4.29
C LYS A 81 6.15 14.56 3.17
N GLN A 82 5.70 13.81 2.17
CA GLN A 82 4.78 14.28 1.12
C GLN A 82 3.34 14.01 1.57
N HIS A 83 2.92 14.70 2.63
CA HIS A 83 1.68 14.40 3.34
C HIS A 83 0.43 14.57 2.47
N ASP A 84 0.34 15.63 1.67
CA ASP A 84 -0.80 15.88 0.78
C ASP A 84 -1.03 14.71 -0.18
N LYS A 85 0.05 14.26 -0.84
CA LYS A 85 0.01 13.12 -1.75
C LYS A 85 -0.29 11.81 -1.02
N GLY A 86 0.25 11.66 0.19
CA GLY A 86 -0.04 10.52 1.05
C GLY A 86 -1.53 10.42 1.39
N GLU A 87 -2.13 11.54 1.76
CA GLU A 87 -3.55 11.66 2.10
C GLU A 87 -4.45 11.37 0.89
N GLU A 88 -4.13 11.89 -0.29
CA GLU A 88 -4.86 11.60 -1.53
C GLU A 88 -4.97 10.09 -1.80
N TYR A 89 -3.86 9.37 -1.68
CA TYR A 89 -3.86 7.91 -1.88
C TYR A 89 -4.63 7.16 -0.80
N ILE A 90 -4.51 7.56 0.47
CA ILE A 90 -5.27 6.92 1.56
C ILE A 90 -6.77 7.17 1.40
N ALA A 91 -7.17 8.38 1.01
CA ALA A 91 -8.55 8.73 0.75
C ALA A 91 -9.13 7.92 -0.42
N SER A 92 -8.34 7.74 -1.49
CA SER A 92 -8.71 6.89 -2.62
C SER A 92 -8.92 5.43 -2.19
N ALA A 93 -7.99 4.88 -1.39
CA ALA A 93 -8.10 3.52 -0.87
C ALA A 93 -9.37 3.31 -0.05
N ILE A 94 -9.71 4.26 0.84
CA ILE A 94 -10.94 4.20 1.64
C ILE A 94 -12.19 4.22 0.75
N ASN A 95 -12.23 5.11 -0.24
CA ASN A 95 -13.36 5.23 -1.15
C ASN A 95 -13.59 3.94 -1.96
N ILE A 96 -12.52 3.31 -2.44
CA ILE A 96 -12.62 2.04 -3.17
C ILE A 96 -13.16 0.93 -2.26
N LEU A 97 -12.63 0.79 -1.04
CA LEU A 97 -13.06 -0.25 -0.11
C LEU A 97 -14.50 -0.06 0.36
N GLN A 98 -14.94 1.18 0.56
CA GLN A 98 -16.34 1.49 0.89
C GLN A 98 -17.30 1.07 -0.23
N LYS A 99 -16.91 1.24 -1.50
CA LYS A 99 -17.72 0.81 -2.66
C LYS A 99 -17.75 -0.72 -2.85
N ASN A 100 -16.85 -1.43 -2.19
CA ASN A 100 -16.71 -2.89 -2.27
C ASN A 100 -17.07 -3.59 -0.95
N ASP A 101 -17.82 -2.91 -0.07
CA ASP A 101 -18.33 -3.44 1.21
C ASP A 101 -17.24 -4.05 2.13
N ALA A 102 -16.00 -3.57 2.01
CA ALA A 102 -14.83 -4.08 2.72
C ALA A 102 -14.58 -3.34 4.05
N GLU A 103 -15.61 -3.27 4.90
CA GLU A 103 -15.63 -2.43 6.13
C GLU A 103 -14.45 -2.69 7.08
N MET A 104 -14.04 -3.95 7.25
CA MET A 104 -12.89 -4.31 8.10
C MET A 104 -11.57 -3.73 7.57
N LEU A 105 -11.40 -3.64 6.25
CA LEU A 105 -10.23 -3.03 5.64
C LEU A 105 -10.29 -1.50 5.72
N VAL A 106 -11.48 -0.92 5.58
CA VAL A 106 -11.72 0.52 5.79
C VAL A 106 -11.26 0.93 7.20
N LEU A 107 -11.65 0.17 8.24
CA LEU A 107 -11.24 0.45 9.62
C LEU A 107 -9.71 0.38 9.80
N ARG A 108 -9.06 -0.63 9.22
CA ARG A 108 -7.59 -0.76 9.28
C ARG A 108 -6.88 0.41 8.63
N ILE A 109 -7.34 0.87 7.47
CA ILE A 109 -6.72 1.99 6.76
C ILE A 109 -7.00 3.33 7.44
N ARG A 110 -8.20 3.54 8.00
CA ARG A 110 -8.47 4.73 8.82
C ARG A 110 -7.57 4.82 10.04
N HIS A 111 -7.25 3.68 10.66
CA HIS A 111 -6.29 3.65 11.76
C HIS A 111 -4.91 4.17 11.31
N ASN A 112 -4.42 3.75 10.15
CA ASN A 112 -3.17 4.28 9.56
C ASN A 112 -3.22 5.79 9.34
N LEU A 113 -4.36 6.31 8.86
CA LEU A 113 -4.57 7.75 8.66
C LEU A 113 -4.58 8.53 10.00
N GLY A 114 -5.16 7.94 11.03
CA GLY A 114 -5.12 8.48 12.39
C GLY A 114 -3.69 8.61 12.94
N LEU A 115 -2.88 7.56 12.76
CA LEU A 115 -1.47 7.56 13.13
C LEU A 115 -0.66 8.58 12.32
N LEU A 116 -0.96 8.71 11.03
CA LEU A 116 -0.37 9.72 10.15
C LEU A 116 -0.63 11.13 10.70
N TYR A 117 -1.87 11.50 10.99
CA TYR A 117 -2.19 12.82 11.54
C TYR A 117 -1.57 13.05 12.92
N ALA A 118 -1.50 12.01 13.75
CA ALA A 118 -0.82 12.10 15.04
C ALA A 118 0.68 12.44 14.87
N SER A 119 1.36 11.83 13.88
CA SER A 119 2.77 12.13 13.57
C SER A 119 3.03 13.57 13.13
N GLN A 120 1.99 14.25 12.61
CA GLN A 120 2.01 15.64 12.18
C GLN A 120 1.54 16.62 13.28
N ASN A 121 1.29 16.14 14.50
CA ASN A 121 0.67 16.90 15.60
C ASN A 121 -0.75 17.43 15.30
N LEU A 122 -1.46 16.82 14.35
CA LEU A 122 -2.83 17.17 13.96
C LEU A 122 -3.83 16.34 14.79
N SER A 123 -3.83 16.56 16.10
CA SER A 123 -4.56 15.73 17.09
C SER A 123 -6.07 15.64 16.85
N VAL A 124 -6.72 16.72 16.41
CA VAL A 124 -8.17 16.72 16.11
C VAL A 124 -8.50 15.81 14.93
N LEU A 125 -7.67 15.84 13.88
CA LEU A 125 -7.84 14.95 12.72
C LEU A 125 -7.50 13.51 13.10
N ALA A 126 -6.45 13.29 13.88
CA ALA A 126 -6.10 11.95 14.38
C ALA A 126 -7.27 11.29 15.14
N ILE A 127 -7.89 12.01 16.09
CA ILE A 127 -9.02 11.48 16.88
C ILE A 127 -10.19 11.08 15.97
N ARG A 128 -10.54 11.90 14.98
CA ARG A 128 -11.63 11.62 14.03
C ARG A 128 -11.44 10.30 13.27
N HIS A 129 -10.19 9.90 13.02
CA HIS A 129 -9.86 8.70 12.25
C HIS A 129 -9.55 7.48 13.12
N LEU A 130 -9.42 7.67 14.44
CA LEU A 130 -9.17 6.59 15.42
C LEU A 130 -10.41 6.20 16.24
N SER A 131 -11.47 7.01 16.22
CA SER A 131 -12.77 6.74 16.84
C SER A 131 -13.68 5.92 15.94
#